data_AF-A0A961FWY1-F1
#
_entry.id   AF-A0A961FWY1-F1
#
_cell.length_a   1.000
_cell.length_b   1.000
_cell.length_c   1.000
_cell.angle_alpha   90.00
_cell.angle_beta   90.00
_cell.angle_gamma   90.00
#
_symmetry.space_group_name_H-M   'P 1'
#
loop_
_entity.id
_entity.type
_entity.pdbx_description
1 polymer ?
#
loop_
_entity_poly.entity_id
_entity_poly.type
_entity_poly.pdbx_seq_one_letter_code
_entity_poly.pdbx_strand_id
1 'polypeptide(L)'
;MVLASIATLSMAVIQLEGPVWWYGAETRVWSDSGPTREDWAPVNAGQLKHVAAQAKRYLDLRLAPAGGAGSEIDALVESFENVDNFAPINVGQLKHVAASYYRRLAAVGFSPRSELLAVGVPAAALDAQDGADVLVPWDTQAPPAENAAPVNIGQLKVVFSFDVDAWVEIDADGNGNPDWLDALGIGNPIPPGQDTDGDGMTDLAEIALGRDPNTDEFAAEQIGAETFTTGLRVFAPAGSRLP
;
A
#
# COMPACT_ATOMS: atom_id res chain seq x y z
N MET A 1 6.77 7.35 -30.37
CA MET A 1 5.36 7.64 -30.06
C MET A 1 5.00 6.82 -28.83
N VAL A 2 5.43 7.28 -27.66
CA VAL A 2 5.21 6.65 -26.34
C VAL A 2 5.03 7.81 -25.36
N LEU A 3 3.91 8.51 -25.49
CA LEU A 3 3.49 9.64 -24.63
C LEU A 3 2.09 9.32 -24.10
N ALA A 4 1.95 8.10 -23.62
CA ALA A 4 0.69 7.49 -23.21
C ALA A 4 0.96 6.57 -22.02
N SER A 5 1.42 7.15 -20.91
CA SER A 5 1.39 6.47 -19.61
C SER A 5 0.69 7.28 -18.51
N ILE A 6 0.21 8.50 -18.81
CA ILE A 6 -0.83 9.17 -18.01
C ILE A 6 -2.00 9.67 -18.89
N ALA A 7 -1.79 9.89 -20.20
CA ALA A 7 -2.86 10.28 -21.14
C ALA A 7 -3.80 9.12 -21.54
N THR A 8 -3.47 7.87 -21.20
CA THR A 8 -4.23 6.64 -21.51
C THR A 8 -4.91 6.03 -20.28
N LEU A 9 -5.14 6.79 -19.23
CA LEU A 9 -6.15 6.45 -18.23
C LEU A 9 -7.55 6.70 -18.84
N SER A 10 -7.95 5.85 -19.78
CA SER A 10 -9.32 5.81 -20.28
C SER A 10 -9.83 4.38 -20.26
N MET A 11 -11.01 4.24 -19.65
CA MET A 11 -11.89 3.07 -19.65
C MET A 11 -11.45 1.88 -18.80
N ALA A 12 -11.57 2.04 -17.48
CA ALA A 12 -12.40 1.18 -16.62
C ALA A 12 -12.26 1.65 -15.17
N VAL A 13 -12.79 2.83 -14.84
CA VAL A 13 -13.00 3.17 -13.42
C VAL A 13 -14.23 2.39 -12.98
N ILE A 14 -14.01 1.15 -12.55
CA ILE A 14 -14.92 0.49 -11.62
C ILE A 14 -14.95 1.39 -10.38
N GLN A 15 -16.15 1.66 -9.88
CA GLN A 15 -16.43 2.59 -8.79
C GLN A 15 -15.33 2.61 -7.72
N LEU A 16 -14.50 3.66 -7.72
CA LEU A 16 -13.65 3.95 -6.59
C LEU A 16 -14.34 5.07 -5.81
N GLU A 17 -15.20 4.70 -4.85
CA GLU A 17 -15.31 5.54 -3.67
C GLU A 17 -13.87 5.64 -3.14
N GLY A 18 -13.33 6.86 -3.07
CA GLY A 18 -11.91 7.05 -2.74
C GLY A 18 -11.55 6.42 -1.38
N PRO A 19 -10.27 6.44 -0.98
CA PRO A 19 -9.87 5.89 0.31
C PRO A 19 -10.69 6.51 1.44
N VAL A 20 -10.92 5.73 2.51
CA VAL A 20 -11.91 6.07 3.56
C VAL A 20 -11.64 7.45 4.15
N TRP A 21 -10.36 7.82 4.27
CA TRP A 21 -9.93 9.10 4.81
C TRP A 21 -10.46 10.31 4.03
N TRP A 22 -10.81 10.19 2.74
CA TRP A 22 -11.42 11.29 1.97
C TRP A 22 -12.78 11.75 2.54
N TYR A 23 -13.44 10.89 3.30
CA TYR A 23 -14.77 11.11 3.85
C TYR A 23 -14.77 11.26 5.38
N GLY A 24 -13.63 10.96 6.03
CA GLY A 24 -13.45 11.06 7.47
C GLY A 24 -13.73 12.48 7.98
N ALA A 25 -14.35 12.61 9.16
CA ALA A 25 -14.75 13.91 9.70
C ALA A 25 -13.58 14.90 9.86
N GLU A 26 -12.38 14.39 10.09
CA GLU A 26 -11.17 15.18 10.30
C GLU A 26 -10.35 15.46 9.03
N THR A 27 -10.47 14.60 8.02
CA THR A 27 -9.63 14.55 6.82
C THR A 27 -10.44 14.72 5.54
N ARG A 28 -11.66 15.24 5.68
CA ARG A 28 -12.66 15.32 4.61
C ARG A 28 -12.15 16.16 3.45
N VAL A 29 -12.11 15.55 2.27
CA VAL A 29 -11.80 16.21 0.99
C VAL A 29 -13.07 16.75 0.31
N TRP A 30 -14.24 16.17 0.61
CA TRP A 30 -15.51 16.47 -0.09
C TRP A 30 -16.63 16.93 0.85
N SER A 31 -17.33 18.01 0.49
CA SER A 31 -18.35 18.66 1.33
C SER A 31 -19.80 18.22 1.03
N ASP A 32 -20.13 16.93 1.09
CA ASP A 32 -21.53 16.39 1.19
C ASP A 32 -22.24 15.84 -0.07
N SER A 33 -21.59 15.79 -1.24
CA SER A 33 -21.99 14.90 -2.35
C SER A 33 -20.74 14.23 -2.88
N GLY A 34 -20.65 12.90 -2.81
CA GLY A 34 -19.48 12.11 -3.24
C GLY A 34 -18.96 12.48 -4.64
N PRO A 35 -17.78 11.96 -5.04
CA PRO A 35 -16.99 12.47 -6.15
C PRO A 35 -17.85 12.70 -7.39
N THR A 36 -18.14 13.96 -7.70
CA THR A 36 -18.80 14.29 -8.95
C THR A 36 -17.93 13.84 -10.11
N ARG A 37 -18.65 13.39 -11.14
CA ARG A 37 -18.25 12.89 -12.46
C ARG A 37 -17.46 13.95 -13.24
N GLU A 38 -16.31 14.37 -12.73
CA GLU A 38 -15.51 15.48 -13.27
C GLU A 38 -14.02 15.09 -13.35
N ASP A 39 -13.69 13.81 -13.50
CA ASP A 39 -12.28 13.34 -13.54
C ASP A 39 -11.46 13.98 -14.66
N TRP A 40 -12.14 14.48 -15.69
CA TRP A 40 -11.56 15.18 -16.84
C TRP A 40 -11.38 16.69 -16.63
N ALA A 41 -11.99 17.26 -15.59
CA ALA A 41 -11.91 18.69 -15.32
C ALA A 41 -10.50 19.08 -14.84
N PRO A 42 -10.04 20.30 -15.17
CA PRO A 42 -8.75 20.79 -14.69
C PRO A 42 -8.77 20.98 -13.17
N VAL A 43 -7.64 20.65 -12.53
CA VAL A 43 -7.44 20.92 -11.10
C VAL A 43 -6.92 22.33 -10.92
N ASN A 44 -7.44 23.02 -9.90
CA ASN A 44 -6.91 24.29 -9.45
C ASN A 44 -5.98 24.15 -8.23
N ALA A 45 -5.14 25.16 -7.99
CA ALA A 45 -4.15 25.12 -6.92
C ALA A 45 -4.79 24.97 -5.53
N GLY A 46 -5.98 25.55 -5.30
CA GLY A 46 -6.71 25.45 -4.05
C GLY A 46 -7.13 24.01 -3.74
N GLN A 47 -7.57 23.26 -4.75
CA GLN A 47 -7.89 21.83 -4.63
C GLN A 47 -6.66 21.00 -4.25
N LEU A 48 -5.51 21.22 -4.91
CA LEU A 48 -4.27 20.52 -4.55
C LEU A 48 -3.84 20.84 -3.12
N LYS A 49 -3.81 22.12 -2.74
CA LYS A 49 -3.46 22.54 -1.37
C LYS A 49 -4.39 21.93 -0.32
N HIS A 50 -5.70 21.91 -0.60
CA HIS A 50 -6.69 21.33 0.30
C HIS A 50 -6.47 19.82 0.47
N VAL A 51 -6.37 19.06 -0.62
CA VAL A 51 -6.14 17.61 -0.57
C VAL A 51 -4.82 17.28 0.14
N ALA A 52 -3.75 18.01 -0.16
CA ALA A 52 -2.47 17.86 0.53
C ALA A 52 -2.63 18.14 2.05
N ALA A 53 -3.28 19.23 2.45
CA ALA A 53 -3.50 19.51 3.87
C ALA A 53 -4.31 18.40 4.59
N GLN A 54 -5.33 17.83 3.92
CA GLN A 54 -6.08 16.70 4.48
C GLN A 54 -5.24 15.42 4.55
N ALA A 55 -4.45 15.14 3.52
CA ALA A 55 -3.54 14.00 3.49
C ALA A 55 -2.46 14.10 4.58
N LYS A 56 -1.94 15.31 4.85
CA LYS A 56 -1.03 15.57 5.97
C LYS A 56 -1.72 15.19 7.29
N ARG A 57 -2.92 15.72 7.52
CA ARG A 57 -3.66 15.43 8.76
C ARG A 57 -3.96 13.94 8.92
N TYR A 58 -4.27 13.26 7.82
CA TYR A 58 -4.45 11.81 7.81
C TYR A 58 -3.19 11.07 8.28
N LEU A 59 -2.02 11.40 7.71
CA LEU A 59 -0.75 10.81 8.14
C LEU A 59 -0.34 11.23 9.56
N ASP A 60 -0.65 12.45 9.99
CA ASP A 60 -0.42 12.88 11.38
C ASP A 60 -1.17 12.01 12.39
N LEU A 61 -2.41 11.62 12.06
CA LEU A 61 -3.23 10.75 12.89
C LEU A 61 -2.73 9.31 12.86
N ARG A 62 -2.51 8.75 11.65
CA ARG A 62 -2.20 7.32 11.48
C ARG A 62 -0.75 6.97 11.81
N LEU A 63 0.18 7.89 11.60
CA LEU A 63 1.61 7.67 11.83
C LEU A 63 2.13 8.42 13.07
N ALA A 64 1.23 8.88 13.95
CA ALA A 64 1.58 9.65 15.15
C ALA A 64 2.75 9.04 15.96
N PRO A 65 2.81 7.70 16.21
CA PRO A 65 3.90 7.10 16.98
C PRO A 65 5.28 7.22 16.30
N ALA A 66 5.32 7.38 14.98
CA ALA A 66 6.53 7.58 14.19
C ALA A 66 6.75 9.04 13.75
N GLY A 67 6.07 10.00 14.37
CA GLY A 67 6.22 11.44 14.06
C GLY A 67 5.28 11.96 12.96
N GLY A 68 4.16 11.29 12.70
CA GLY A 68 3.06 11.79 11.87
C GLY A 68 3.40 11.91 10.38
N ALA A 69 2.94 12.99 9.73
CA ALA A 69 3.28 13.27 8.34
C ALA A 69 4.78 13.59 8.14
N GLY A 70 5.45 14.04 9.20
CA GLY A 70 6.87 14.35 9.21
C GLY A 70 7.22 15.73 8.67
N SER A 71 8.40 16.21 9.08
CA SER A 71 8.84 17.61 8.90
C SER A 71 8.86 18.13 7.46
N GLU A 72 9.07 17.25 6.48
CA GLU A 72 9.06 17.65 5.08
C GLU A 72 7.65 18.01 4.59
N ILE A 73 6.64 17.22 4.96
CA ILE A 73 5.25 17.50 4.62
C ILE A 73 4.74 18.69 5.44
N ASP A 74 5.16 18.79 6.71
CA ASP A 74 4.88 19.95 7.56
C ASP A 74 5.35 21.24 6.87
N ALA A 75 6.64 21.31 6.51
CA ALA A 75 7.21 22.48 5.85
C ALA A 75 6.54 22.79 4.50
N LEU A 76 6.20 21.75 3.72
CA LEU A 76 5.50 21.90 2.44
C LEU A 76 4.12 22.54 2.64
N VAL A 77 3.31 22.02 3.55
CA VAL A 77 1.94 22.52 3.77
C VAL A 77 1.95 23.90 4.45
N GLU A 78 2.90 24.16 5.35
CA GLU A 78 3.11 25.48 5.96
C GLU A 78 3.51 26.55 4.94
N SER A 79 4.16 26.15 3.85
CA SER A 79 4.51 27.07 2.75
C SER A 79 3.32 27.51 1.89
N PHE A 80 2.15 26.87 2.04
CA PHE A 80 0.99 27.20 1.21
C PHE A 80 0.37 28.55 1.57
N GLU A 81 0.49 29.49 0.65
CA GLU A 81 -0.15 30.79 0.74
C GLU A 81 -1.60 30.75 0.26
N ASN A 82 -2.46 31.62 0.79
CA ASN A 82 -3.85 31.78 0.35
C ASN A 82 -3.97 32.66 -0.91
N VAL A 83 -3.16 32.36 -1.94
CA VAL A 83 -3.12 33.04 -3.24
C VAL A 83 -3.25 32.04 -4.38
N ASP A 84 -3.73 32.49 -5.53
CA ASP A 84 -3.84 31.71 -6.78
C ASP A 84 -4.65 30.41 -6.67
N ASN A 85 -5.54 30.28 -5.68
CA ASN A 85 -6.28 29.04 -5.45
C ASN A 85 -7.18 28.60 -6.61
N PHE A 86 -7.57 29.53 -7.49
CA PHE A 86 -8.37 29.22 -8.69
C PHE A 86 -7.52 29.02 -9.95
N ALA A 87 -6.19 29.22 -9.86
CA ALA A 87 -5.30 29.03 -10.98
C ALA A 87 -5.16 27.54 -11.31
N PRO A 88 -5.14 27.15 -12.60
CA PRO A 88 -4.86 25.77 -12.98
C PRO A 88 -3.42 25.41 -12.59
N ILE A 89 -3.21 24.14 -12.27
CA ILE A 89 -1.88 23.60 -11.98
C ILE A 89 -1.41 22.65 -13.07
N ASN A 90 -0.09 22.49 -13.18
CA ASN A 90 0.55 21.57 -14.10
C ASN A 90 0.97 20.26 -13.41
N VAL A 91 1.32 19.26 -14.22
CA VAL A 91 1.76 17.94 -13.76
C VAL A 91 2.99 18.03 -12.86
N GLY A 92 3.93 18.92 -13.15
CA GLY A 92 5.13 19.12 -12.34
C GLY A 92 4.80 19.58 -10.91
N GLN A 93 3.84 20.49 -10.76
CA GLN A 93 3.38 20.97 -9.46
C GLN A 93 2.69 19.86 -8.66
N LEU A 94 1.84 19.05 -9.30
CA LEU A 94 1.24 17.88 -8.63
C LEU A 94 2.32 16.90 -8.15
N LYS A 95 3.25 16.52 -9.04
CA LYS A 95 4.35 15.61 -8.70
C LYS A 95 5.22 16.16 -7.56
N HIS A 96 5.55 17.44 -7.60
CA HIS A 96 6.37 18.08 -6.57
C HIS A 96 5.72 17.98 -5.18
N VAL A 97 4.43 18.30 -5.08
CA VAL A 97 3.69 18.19 -3.80
C VAL A 97 3.56 16.73 -3.36
N ALA A 98 3.17 15.84 -4.28
CA ALA A 98 2.93 14.44 -3.96
C ALA A 98 4.20 13.66 -3.60
N ALA A 99 5.35 13.99 -4.19
CA ALA A 99 6.61 13.28 -3.95
C ALA A 99 7.02 13.28 -2.46
N SER A 100 6.66 14.31 -1.69
CA SER A 100 6.90 14.34 -0.24
C SER A 100 6.07 13.30 0.51
N TYR A 101 4.83 13.04 0.08
CA TYR A 101 3.98 12.00 0.67
C TYR A 101 4.52 10.60 0.39
N TYR A 102 4.87 10.30 -0.87
CA TYR A 102 5.42 8.99 -1.22
C TYR A 102 6.77 8.71 -0.54
N ARG A 103 7.61 9.73 -0.36
CA ARG A 103 8.84 9.60 0.45
C ARG A 103 8.54 9.31 1.91
N ARG A 104 7.52 9.94 2.50
CA ARG A 104 7.11 9.64 3.88
C ARG A 104 6.61 8.22 4.02
N LEU A 105 5.76 7.76 3.09
CA LEU A 105 5.25 6.39 3.05
C LEU A 105 6.39 5.37 2.97
N ALA A 106 7.33 5.56 2.05
CA ALA A 106 8.52 4.70 1.93
C ALA A 106 9.39 4.74 3.20
N ALA A 107 9.56 5.91 3.82
CA ALA A 107 10.34 6.06 5.05
C ALA A 107 9.75 5.31 6.26
N VAL A 108 8.44 5.06 6.28
CA VAL A 108 7.79 4.22 7.30
C VAL A 108 7.60 2.77 6.87
N GLY A 109 8.10 2.39 5.69
CA GLY A 109 8.01 1.03 5.16
C GLY A 109 6.68 0.70 4.45
N PHE A 110 5.79 1.68 4.26
CA PHE A 110 4.54 1.45 3.52
C PHE A 110 4.78 1.41 2.00
N SER A 111 4.22 0.39 1.34
CA SER A 111 4.23 0.28 -0.12
C SER A 111 2.84 0.55 -0.68
N PRO A 112 2.65 1.61 -1.50
CA PRO A 112 1.35 1.97 -2.07
C PRO A 112 0.93 1.09 -3.27
N ARG A 113 1.61 -0.04 -3.49
CA ARG A 113 1.52 -0.80 -4.75
C ARG A 113 0.11 -1.36 -4.97
N SER A 114 -0.48 -1.96 -3.94
CA SER A 114 -1.84 -2.54 -4.00
C SER A 114 -2.88 -1.47 -4.33
N GLU A 115 -2.77 -0.30 -3.71
CA GLU A 115 -3.69 0.82 -3.85
C GLU A 115 -3.57 1.41 -5.25
N LEU A 116 -2.34 1.57 -5.76
CA LEU A 116 -2.08 2.08 -7.10
C LEU A 116 -2.61 1.14 -8.19
N LEU A 117 -2.46 -0.18 -8.02
CA LEU A 117 -3.05 -1.16 -8.93
C LEU A 117 -4.58 -1.09 -8.91
N ALA A 118 -5.18 -0.94 -7.71
CA ALA A 118 -6.64 -0.85 -7.55
C ALA A 118 -7.25 0.39 -8.23
N VAL A 119 -6.50 1.50 -8.27
CA VAL A 119 -6.94 2.74 -8.97
C VAL A 119 -6.58 2.77 -10.45
N GLY A 120 -6.02 1.67 -10.98
CA GLY A 120 -5.77 1.50 -12.42
C GLY A 120 -4.39 1.96 -12.91
N VAL A 121 -3.41 2.16 -12.02
CA VAL A 121 -2.02 2.32 -12.45
C VAL A 121 -1.53 0.98 -13.04
N PRO A 122 -0.98 0.95 -14.26
CA PRO A 122 -0.55 -0.30 -14.87
C PRO A 122 0.57 -0.98 -14.06
N ALA A 123 0.45 -2.29 -13.82
CA ALA A 123 1.48 -3.08 -13.15
C ALA A 123 2.86 -2.89 -13.79
N ALA A 124 2.94 -2.91 -15.13
CA ALA A 124 4.19 -2.70 -15.86
C ALA A 124 4.86 -1.34 -15.57
N ALA A 125 4.10 -0.30 -15.22
CA ALA A 125 4.66 1.00 -14.86
C ALA A 125 5.20 1.02 -13.42
N LEU A 126 4.64 0.18 -12.53
CA LEU A 126 5.14 -0.03 -11.18
C LEU A 126 6.35 -0.97 -11.20
N ASP A 127 6.31 -2.05 -11.99
CA ASP A 127 7.40 -3.02 -12.17
C ASP A 127 8.66 -2.38 -12.77
N ALA A 128 8.46 -1.39 -13.66
CA ALA A 128 9.57 -0.61 -14.20
C ALA A 128 10.33 0.20 -13.12
N GLN A 129 9.76 0.34 -11.92
CA GLN A 129 10.35 1.00 -10.77
C GLN A 129 10.81 0.00 -9.70
N ASP A 130 10.87 -1.30 -10.00
CA ASP A 130 11.36 -2.32 -9.08
C ASP A 130 12.79 -1.98 -8.60
N GLY A 131 12.98 -1.98 -7.28
CA GLY A 131 14.24 -1.59 -6.65
C GLY A 131 14.45 -0.08 -6.47
N ALA A 132 13.49 0.76 -6.84
CA ALA A 132 13.51 2.17 -6.47
C ALA A 132 13.26 2.36 -4.96
N ASP A 133 13.92 3.34 -4.36
CA ASP A 133 13.72 3.69 -2.95
C ASP A 133 12.28 4.18 -2.65
N VAL A 134 11.59 4.71 -3.67
CA VAL A 134 10.25 5.29 -3.54
C VAL A 134 9.42 4.89 -4.77
N LEU A 135 8.36 4.12 -4.54
CA LEU A 135 7.40 3.75 -5.58
C LEU A 135 6.38 4.88 -5.79
N VAL A 136 6.26 5.41 -7.00
CA VAL A 136 5.36 6.52 -7.35
C VAL A 136 4.42 6.17 -8.52
N PRO A 137 3.23 6.81 -8.64
CA PRO A 137 2.24 6.48 -9.67
C PRO A 137 2.54 7.08 -11.05
N TRP A 138 3.66 7.78 -11.22
CA TRP A 138 4.07 8.39 -12.48
C TRP A 138 5.38 7.79 -12.98
N ASP A 139 5.60 7.87 -14.29
CA ASP A 139 6.88 7.51 -14.90
C ASP A 139 7.97 8.51 -14.48
N THR A 140 9.02 8.00 -13.84
CA THR A 140 10.18 8.76 -13.36
C THR A 140 11.18 9.07 -14.47
N GLN A 141 11.08 8.38 -15.62
CA GLN A 141 11.90 8.58 -16.81
C GLN A 141 11.20 9.45 -17.87
N ALA A 142 10.00 9.96 -17.56
CA ALA A 142 9.25 10.81 -18.47
C ALA A 142 10.01 12.10 -18.82
N PRO A 143 9.94 12.58 -20.08
CA PRO A 143 10.57 13.83 -20.48
C PRO A 143 10.12 15.03 -19.62
N PRO A 144 11.03 15.95 -19.24
CA PRO A 144 10.68 17.11 -18.42
C PRO A 144 9.57 18.00 -19.00
N ALA A 145 9.39 17.99 -20.32
CA ALA A 145 8.33 18.74 -21.01
C ALA A 145 6.91 18.34 -20.55
N GLU A 146 6.71 17.09 -20.10
CA GLU A 146 5.40 16.63 -19.61
C GLU A 146 4.98 17.34 -18.33
N ASN A 147 5.92 17.85 -17.54
CA ASN A 147 5.63 18.56 -16.30
C ASN A 147 4.90 19.89 -16.55
N ALA A 148 4.94 20.42 -17.78
CA ALA A 148 4.20 21.63 -18.15
C ALA A 148 2.75 21.37 -18.55
N ALA A 149 2.33 20.10 -18.71
CA ALA A 149 0.97 19.77 -19.10
C ALA A 149 -0.04 20.11 -17.99
N PRO A 150 -1.28 20.53 -18.33
CA PRO A 150 -2.33 20.73 -17.35
C PRO A 150 -2.72 19.41 -16.70
N VAL A 151 -3.08 19.46 -15.42
CA VAL A 151 -3.47 18.27 -14.64
C VAL A 151 -4.98 18.22 -14.44
N ASN A 152 -5.56 17.02 -14.46
CA ASN A 152 -6.99 16.79 -14.26
C ASN A 152 -7.31 16.18 -12.90
N ILE A 153 -8.59 16.22 -12.52
CA ILE A 153 -9.05 15.74 -11.20
C ILE A 153 -8.77 14.24 -11.03
N GLY A 154 -8.87 13.44 -12.09
CA GLY A 154 -8.54 12.02 -12.04
C GLY A 154 -7.09 11.75 -11.65
N GLN A 155 -6.14 12.53 -12.19
CA GLN A 155 -4.72 12.43 -11.82
C GLN A 155 -4.48 12.82 -10.37
N LEU A 156 -5.14 13.87 -9.86
CA LEU A 156 -5.07 14.24 -8.44
C LEU A 156 -5.58 13.09 -7.55
N LYS A 157 -6.70 12.48 -7.93
CA LYS A 157 -7.31 11.35 -7.22
C LYS A 157 -6.37 10.15 -7.13
N VAL A 158 -5.77 9.75 -8.25
CA VAL A 158 -4.80 8.62 -8.30
C VAL A 158 -3.59 8.91 -7.41
N VAL A 159 -3.07 10.13 -7.43
CA VAL A 159 -1.87 10.50 -6.66
C VAL A 159 -2.12 10.54 -5.16
N PHE A 160 -3.36 10.78 -4.73
CA PHE A 160 -3.77 10.80 -3.32
C PHE A 160 -4.70 9.65 -2.96
N SER A 161 -4.61 8.52 -3.66
CA SER A 161 -5.44 7.32 -3.38
C SER A 161 -4.82 6.34 -2.39
N PHE A 162 -3.65 6.66 -1.82
CA PHE A 162 -3.02 5.81 -0.81
C PHE A 162 -3.90 5.72 0.45
N ASP A 163 -3.85 4.55 1.09
CA ASP A 163 -4.58 4.24 2.30
C ASP A 163 -3.69 3.37 3.19
N VAL A 164 -3.36 3.88 4.37
CA VAL A 164 -2.49 3.17 5.33
C VAL A 164 -3.30 2.49 6.42
N ASP A 165 -4.63 2.61 6.44
CA ASP A 165 -5.47 2.22 7.57
C ASP A 165 -5.36 0.74 7.89
N ALA A 166 -5.44 -0.13 6.88
CA ALA A 166 -5.32 -1.56 7.09
C ALA A 166 -3.90 -1.94 7.54
N TRP A 167 -2.89 -1.25 7.03
CA TRP A 167 -1.49 -1.56 7.29
C TRP A 167 -1.01 -1.12 8.67
N VAL A 168 -1.47 0.03 9.18
CA VAL A 168 -1.04 0.53 10.50
C VAL A 168 -1.63 -0.24 11.69
N GLU A 169 -2.62 -1.12 11.45
CA GLU A 169 -3.30 -1.91 12.47
C GLU A 169 -2.83 -3.37 12.50
N ILE A 170 -1.91 -3.76 11.61
CA ILE A 170 -1.33 -5.11 11.62
C ILE A 170 -0.40 -5.22 12.83
N ASP A 171 -0.72 -6.15 13.72
CA ASP A 171 0.02 -6.50 14.95
C ASP A 171 0.11 -8.02 14.98
N ALA A 172 1.13 -8.56 14.31
CA ALA A 172 1.24 -9.97 14.04
C ALA A 172 1.63 -10.77 15.29
N ASP A 173 2.38 -10.16 16.20
CA ASP A 173 2.87 -10.81 17.42
C ASP A 173 1.92 -10.57 18.63
N GLY A 174 0.84 -9.81 18.42
CA GLY A 174 -0.24 -9.55 19.37
C GLY A 174 0.21 -8.78 20.61
N ASN A 175 1.35 -8.09 20.54
CA ASN A 175 1.94 -7.41 21.68
C ASN A 175 1.34 -6.01 21.92
N GLY A 176 0.44 -5.56 21.04
CA GLY A 176 -0.19 -4.25 21.05
C GLY A 176 0.62 -3.17 20.33
N ASN A 177 1.71 -3.52 19.66
CA ASN A 177 2.53 -2.64 18.81
C ASN A 177 2.41 -3.11 17.35
N PRO A 178 1.95 -2.25 16.43
CA PRO A 178 1.90 -2.62 15.03
C PRO A 178 3.26 -2.98 14.43
N ASP A 179 3.29 -3.97 13.53
CA ASP A 179 4.50 -4.52 12.89
C ASP A 179 5.39 -3.45 12.26
N TRP A 180 4.77 -2.42 11.69
CA TRP A 180 5.51 -1.34 11.04
C TRP A 180 6.31 -0.48 12.02
N LEU A 181 5.87 -0.38 13.28
CA LEU A 181 6.64 0.27 14.33
C LEU A 181 7.83 -0.60 14.75
N ASP A 182 7.65 -1.92 14.79
CA ASP A 182 8.74 -2.86 15.07
C ASP A 182 9.81 -2.83 13.99
N ALA A 183 9.41 -2.75 12.72
CA ALA A 183 10.32 -2.58 11.59
C ALA A 183 11.14 -1.28 11.68
N LEU A 184 10.59 -0.24 12.33
CA LEU A 184 11.29 1.02 12.61
C LEU A 184 12.09 1.01 13.93
N GLY A 185 12.01 -0.08 14.71
CA GLY A 185 12.60 -0.17 16.04
C GLY A 185 11.94 0.76 17.07
N ILE A 186 10.66 1.08 16.88
CA ILE A 186 9.86 1.93 17.76
C ILE A 186 8.93 1.04 18.58
N GLY A 187 8.95 1.16 19.91
CA GLY A 187 8.03 0.45 20.81
C GLY A 187 8.62 -0.84 21.39
N ASN A 188 7.80 -1.88 21.49
CA ASN A 188 8.19 -3.21 21.98
C ASN A 188 8.42 -4.11 20.77
N PRO A 189 9.67 -4.29 20.32
CA PRO A 189 9.96 -5.10 19.15
C PRO A 189 9.64 -6.58 19.39
N ILE A 190 9.20 -7.27 18.33
CA ILE A 190 9.06 -8.73 18.29
C ILE A 190 10.30 -9.38 18.94
N PRO A 191 10.12 -10.08 20.08
CA PRO A 191 11.19 -10.79 20.76
C PRO A 191 11.92 -11.75 19.81
N PRO A 192 13.27 -11.81 19.85
CA PRO A 192 14.02 -12.82 19.12
C PRO A 192 13.59 -14.22 19.55
N GLY A 193 12.92 -14.95 18.66
CA GLY A 193 12.42 -16.30 18.92
C GLY A 193 10.96 -16.39 19.37
N GLN A 194 10.17 -15.31 19.27
CA GLN A 194 8.71 -15.42 19.33
C GLN A 194 8.22 -16.26 18.14
N ASP A 195 7.25 -17.12 18.41
CA ASP A 195 6.59 -18.08 17.53
C ASP A 195 5.12 -18.08 17.99
N THR A 196 4.34 -17.18 17.38
CA THR A 196 3.01 -16.76 17.88
C THR A 196 1.95 -17.83 17.64
N ASP A 197 2.00 -18.52 16.50
CA ASP A 197 1.09 -19.62 16.18
C ASP A 197 1.60 -21.01 16.64
N GLY A 198 2.88 -21.11 17.02
CA GLY A 198 3.49 -22.31 17.57
C GLY A 198 3.90 -23.33 16.51
N ASP A 199 4.08 -22.90 15.26
CA ASP A 199 4.38 -23.77 14.12
C ASP A 199 5.87 -24.13 13.99
N GLY A 200 6.72 -23.46 14.79
CA GLY A 200 8.15 -23.67 14.85
C GLY A 200 8.97 -22.78 13.91
N MET A 201 8.33 -21.90 13.13
CA MET A 201 8.94 -20.69 12.59
C MET A 201 8.78 -19.54 13.59
N THR A 202 9.74 -18.61 13.58
CA THR A 202 9.64 -17.41 14.42
C THR A 202 8.92 -16.33 13.64
N ASP A 203 8.14 -15.47 14.29
CA ASP A 203 7.43 -14.34 13.68
C ASP A 203 8.37 -13.47 12.81
N LEU A 204 9.60 -13.22 13.28
CA LEU A 204 10.63 -12.49 12.53
C LEU A 204 11.05 -13.18 11.21
N ALA A 205 11.06 -14.52 11.19
CA ALA A 205 11.38 -15.31 10.01
C ALA A 205 10.21 -15.34 9.02
N GLU A 206 8.98 -15.40 9.52
CA GLU A 206 7.76 -15.35 8.71
C GLU A 206 7.60 -14.00 8.04
N ILE A 207 7.75 -12.90 8.77
CA ILE A 207 7.73 -11.54 8.22
C ILE A 207 8.86 -11.37 7.18
N ALA A 208 10.07 -11.86 7.45
CA ALA A 208 11.17 -11.82 6.49
C ALA A 208 10.89 -12.63 5.20
N LEU A 209 9.98 -13.60 5.27
CA LEU A 209 9.51 -14.42 4.14
C LEU A 209 8.16 -13.93 3.56
N GLY A 210 7.57 -12.88 4.11
CA GLY A 210 6.26 -12.34 3.70
C GLY A 210 5.08 -13.25 4.05
N ARG A 211 5.18 -13.99 5.15
CA ARG A 211 4.15 -14.87 5.70
C ARG A 211 3.42 -14.22 6.89
N ASP A 212 2.34 -14.83 7.36
CA ASP A 212 1.51 -14.30 8.45
C ASP A 212 1.82 -15.05 9.76
N PRO A 213 2.44 -14.40 10.76
CA PRO A 213 2.83 -15.01 12.05
C PRO A 213 1.69 -15.59 12.90
N ASN A 214 0.43 -15.42 12.47
CA ASN A 214 -0.74 -15.98 13.13
C ASN A 214 -1.28 -17.24 12.43
N THR A 215 -0.63 -17.72 11.37
CA THR A 215 -1.14 -18.83 10.56
C THR A 215 -0.19 -20.02 10.55
N ASP A 216 -0.59 -21.08 11.26
CA ASP A 216 0.20 -22.31 11.33
C ASP A 216 0.39 -22.91 9.93
N GLU A 217 1.59 -22.74 9.38
CA GLU A 217 1.95 -23.19 8.02
C GLU A 217 2.47 -24.62 8.01
N PHE A 218 2.71 -25.19 9.19
CA PHE A 218 3.03 -26.61 9.38
C PHE A 218 1.81 -27.47 9.74
N ALA A 219 0.64 -26.88 10.01
CA ALA A 219 -0.61 -27.60 10.30
C ALA A 219 -1.12 -28.46 9.14
N ALA A 220 -0.64 -28.23 7.92
CA ALA A 220 -1.09 -28.97 6.74
C ALA A 220 -0.41 -30.34 6.50
N GLU A 221 0.52 -30.79 7.36
CA GLU A 221 1.17 -32.10 7.19
C GLU A 221 1.02 -33.02 8.44
N GLN A 222 -0.09 -32.93 9.17
CA GLN A 222 -0.48 -34.04 10.05
C GLN A 222 -1.26 -35.09 9.25
N ILE A 223 -0.50 -35.83 8.43
CA ILE A 223 -0.65 -37.26 8.11
C ILE A 223 -2.06 -37.83 8.29
N GLY A 224 -2.69 -38.21 7.17
CA GLY A 224 -3.76 -39.19 7.13
C GLY A 224 -3.32 -40.50 7.79
N ALA A 225 -3.46 -40.57 9.11
CA ALA A 225 -3.37 -41.77 9.90
C ALA A 225 -4.73 -42.49 9.88
N GLU A 226 -5.24 -42.80 8.68
CA GLU A 226 -6.34 -43.75 8.53
C GLU A 226 -5.74 -45.15 8.35
N THR A 227 -5.44 -45.77 9.49
CA THR A 227 -5.46 -47.22 9.77
C THR A 227 -5.07 -48.18 8.64
N PHE A 228 -3.83 -48.68 8.67
CA PHE A 228 -3.48 -49.98 8.06
C PHE A 228 -4.13 -51.13 8.86
N THR A 229 -5.44 -51.27 8.73
CA THR A 229 -6.17 -52.46 9.16
C THR A 229 -6.22 -53.44 7.99
N THR A 230 -5.43 -54.51 8.11
CA THR A 230 -5.58 -55.81 7.45
C THR A 230 -5.22 -55.89 5.96
N GLY A 231 -4.04 -56.44 5.68
CA GLY A 231 -3.66 -56.82 4.32
C GLY A 231 -2.28 -57.45 4.16
N LEU A 232 -1.72 -58.09 5.20
CA LEU A 232 -0.51 -58.89 5.05
C LEU A 232 -0.85 -60.15 4.23
N ARG A 233 -0.87 -60.04 2.91
CA ARG A 233 -0.75 -61.21 2.04
C ARG A 233 0.71 -61.65 2.07
N VAL A 234 1.00 -62.53 3.02
CA VAL A 234 2.19 -63.40 2.97
C VAL A 234 2.18 -64.06 1.60
N PHE A 235 3.19 -63.78 0.78
CA PHE A 235 3.46 -64.58 -0.42
C PHE A 235 3.76 -66.00 0.06
N ALA A 236 2.83 -66.92 -0.19
CA ALA A 236 3.08 -68.34 -0.02
C ALA A 236 4.25 -68.73 -0.95
N PRO A 237 5.28 -69.45 -0.45
CA PRO A 237 6.31 -69.97 -1.33
C PRO A 237 5.69 -71.04 -2.22
N ALA A 238 5.59 -70.73 -3.51
CA ALA A 238 5.28 -71.73 -4.51
C ALA A 238 6.41 -72.77 -4.56
N GLY A 239 6.09 -73.99 -4.13
CA GLY A 239 6.81 -75.20 -4.50
C GLY A 239 7.40 -76.01 -3.35
N SER A 240 6.73 -77.11 -2.97
CA SER A 240 7.27 -78.49 -3.04
C SER A 240 6.35 -79.54 -2.39
N ARG A 241 5.62 -80.30 -3.24
CA ARG A 241 5.21 -81.75 -3.20
C ARG A 241 4.78 -82.40 -1.85
N LEU A 242 3.51 -82.82 -1.68
CA LEU A 242 2.85 -84.15 -1.97
C LEU A 242 2.48 -84.89 -0.65
N PRO A 243 1.51 -85.84 -0.59
CA PRO A 243 0.75 -86.52 -1.66
C PRO A 243 -0.66 -85.98 -1.92
#